data_AF-A0AAJ1C1U3-F1
#
_entry.id   AF-A0AAJ1C1U3-F1
#
_cell.length_a   1.000
_cell.length_b   1.000
_cell.length_c   1.000
_cell.angle_alpha   90.00
_cell.angle_beta   90.00
_cell.angle_gamma   90.00
#
_symmetry.space_group_name_H-M   'P 1'
#
loop_
_entity.id
_entity.type
_entity.pdbx_description
1 polymer ?
#
loop_
_entity_poly.entity_id
_entity_poly.type
_entity_poly.pdbx_seq_one_letter_code
_entity_poly.pdbx_strand_id
1 'polypeptide(L)'
;QDGTLDPVWEHKAESGKMTAGEYRAEYEVGYKTDVERITIDGDVVTFYEKGKPLAGHYAYNGKEVLTYKKGNRGVRFIFRKTEGDAGAPQFIQFSDHKIAPETADHYHLYWGNDRAALLNEVTNWPTYYPSSLQPKQIVSEMMEH
;
A
#
# COMPACT_ATOMS: atom_id res chain seq x y z
N GLN A 1 -12.10 -5.70 7.98
CA GLN A 1 -13.10 -6.76 7.73
C GLN A 1 -13.69 -7.28 9.05
N ASP A 2 -12.85 -7.62 10.02
CA ASP A 2 -13.23 -8.20 11.32
C ASP A 2 -13.61 -7.17 12.42
N GLY A 3 -13.55 -5.87 12.10
CA GLY A 3 -13.82 -4.78 13.04
C GLY A 3 -12.62 -4.34 13.88
N THR A 4 -11.44 -4.96 13.73
CA THR A 4 -10.23 -4.62 14.50
C THR A 4 -9.84 -3.14 14.38
N LEU A 5 -10.08 -2.53 13.22
CA LEU A 5 -9.76 -1.13 12.95
C LEU A 5 -10.88 -0.15 13.34
N ASP A 6 -12.02 -0.61 13.86
CA ASP A 6 -13.14 0.29 14.19
C ASP A 6 -12.74 1.44 15.15
N PRO A 7 -11.88 1.23 16.18
CA PRO A 7 -11.39 2.33 17.02
C PRO A 7 -10.60 3.39 16.25
N VAL A 8 -9.92 3.02 15.15
CA VAL A 8 -9.19 3.99 14.32
C VAL A 8 -10.16 4.95 13.64
N TRP A 9 -11.29 4.45 13.15
CA TRP A 9 -12.30 5.27 12.47
C TRP A 9 -12.99 6.22 13.44
N GLU A 10 -13.27 5.75 14.65
CA GLU A 10 -13.80 6.58 15.74
C GLU A 10 -12.83 7.72 16.05
N HIS A 11 -11.54 7.41 16.24
CA HIS A 11 -10.51 8.42 16.49
C HIS A 11 -10.40 9.45 15.35
N LYS A 12 -10.34 9.00 14.09
CA LYS A 12 -10.27 9.90 12.93
C LYS A 12 -11.50 10.81 12.83
N ALA A 13 -12.67 10.33 13.24
CA ALA A 13 -13.93 11.09 13.25
C ALA A 13 -13.92 12.25 14.26
N GLU A 14 -13.09 12.21 15.30
CA GLU A 14 -12.93 13.30 16.28
C GLU A 14 -12.46 14.61 15.62
N SER A 15 -11.80 14.52 14.46
CA SER A 15 -11.41 15.70 13.66
C SER A 15 -12.59 16.47 13.08
N GLY A 16 -13.80 15.89 13.04
CA GLY A 16 -15.02 16.47 12.49
C GLY A 16 -15.07 16.56 10.95
N LYS A 17 -14.06 16.06 10.24
CA LYS A 17 -14.01 16.10 8.76
C LYS A 17 -14.95 15.10 8.09
N MET A 18 -15.05 13.91 8.66
CA MET A 18 -15.86 12.78 8.20
C MET A 18 -16.33 12.00 9.44
N THR A 19 -17.46 11.30 9.31
CA THR A 19 -17.94 10.34 10.32
C THR A 19 -17.10 9.07 10.31
N ALA A 20 -17.15 8.29 11.39
CA ALA A 20 -16.45 7.00 11.46
C ALA A 20 -16.91 6.04 10.34
N GLY A 21 -18.20 6.07 9.98
CA GLY A 21 -18.73 5.27 8.86
C GLY A 21 -18.17 5.69 7.50
N GLU A 22 -18.01 6.99 7.27
CA GLU A 22 -17.41 7.51 6.03
C GLU A 22 -15.91 7.18 5.95
N TYR A 23 -15.16 7.30 7.05
CA TYR A 23 -13.76 6.85 7.10
C TYR A 23 -13.65 5.36 6.82
N ARG A 24 -14.48 4.53 7.47
CA ARG A 24 -14.51 3.09 7.22
C ARG A 24 -14.77 2.78 5.74
N ALA A 25 -15.73 3.45 5.10
CA ALA A 25 -16.05 3.23 3.69
C ALA A 25 -14.91 3.64 2.75
N GLU A 26 -14.27 4.79 3.00
CA GLU A 26 -13.10 5.24 2.22
C GLU A 26 -11.94 4.24 2.33
N TYR A 27 -11.61 3.82 3.55
CA TYR A 27 -10.52 2.89 3.81
C TYR A 27 -10.84 1.46 3.37
N GLU A 28 -12.11 1.04 3.33
CA GLU A 28 -12.51 -0.24 2.76
C GLU A 28 -12.24 -0.30 1.25
N VAL A 29 -12.48 0.79 0.51
CA VAL A 29 -12.07 0.91 -0.90
C VAL A 29 -10.54 0.98 -1.01
N GLY A 30 -9.91 1.78 -0.15
CA GLY A 30 -8.46 1.96 -0.14
C GLY A 30 -7.69 0.66 0.07
N TYR A 31 -8.06 -0.13 1.07
CA TYR A 31 -7.31 -1.33 1.46
C TYR A 31 -7.68 -2.60 0.73
N LYS A 32 -8.76 -2.58 -0.06
CA LYS A 32 -9.24 -3.80 -0.71
C LYS A 32 -8.17 -4.42 -1.60
N THR A 33 -7.83 -5.67 -1.31
CA THR A 33 -6.94 -6.51 -2.10
C THR A 33 -7.21 -7.98 -1.77
N ASP A 34 -6.99 -8.87 -2.74
CA ASP A 34 -6.97 -10.31 -2.52
C ASP A 34 -5.55 -10.82 -2.18
N VAL A 35 -4.53 -9.97 -2.30
CA VAL A 35 -3.14 -10.30 -1.98
C VAL A 35 -2.91 -10.13 -0.47
N GLU A 36 -3.00 -11.23 0.29
CA GLU A 36 -2.92 -11.19 1.75
C GLU A 36 -1.50 -10.96 2.31
N ARG A 37 -0.46 -11.24 1.51
CA ARG A 37 0.93 -11.12 1.97
C ARG A 37 1.87 -10.79 0.83
N ILE A 38 2.85 -9.95 1.14
CA ILE A 38 4.00 -9.65 0.30
C ILE A 38 5.26 -10.08 1.07
N THR A 39 6.21 -10.70 0.38
CA THR A 39 7.58 -10.84 0.89
C THR A 39 8.55 -10.16 -0.06
N ILE A 40 9.58 -9.53 0.48
CA ILE A 40 10.62 -8.83 -0.27
C ILE A 40 11.96 -9.37 0.23
N ASP A 41 12.72 -9.99 -0.66
CA ASP A 41 14.07 -10.50 -0.37
C ASP A 41 15.01 -10.07 -1.50
N GLY A 42 15.88 -9.09 -1.20
CA GLY A 42 16.68 -8.42 -2.23
C GLY A 42 15.80 -7.77 -3.30
N ASP A 43 15.98 -8.21 -4.55
CA ASP A 43 15.23 -7.76 -5.72
C ASP A 43 13.99 -8.61 -6.03
N VAL A 44 13.73 -9.66 -5.24
CA VAL A 44 12.58 -10.55 -5.41
C VAL A 44 11.40 -10.08 -4.58
N VAL A 45 10.27 -9.84 -5.25
CA VAL A 45 8.98 -9.55 -4.60
C VAL A 45 8.00 -10.68 -4.91
N THR A 46 7.46 -11.29 -3.86
CA THR A 46 6.48 -12.38 -3.96
C THR A 46 5.13 -11.94 -3.42
N PHE A 47 4.11 -12.08 -4.26
CA PHE A 47 2.71 -11.82 -3.96
C PHE A 47 2.04 -13.13 -3.57
N TYR A 48 1.35 -13.16 -2.43
CA TYR A 48 0.55 -14.31 -2.02
C TYR A 48 -0.93 -13.95 -2.15
N GLU A 49 -1.65 -14.69 -2.99
CA GLU A 49 -3.12 -14.69 -3.05
C GLU A 49 -3.63 -16.07 -2.65
N LYS A 50 -4.41 -16.15 -1.56
CA LYS A 50 -4.95 -17.42 -1.02
C LYS A 50 -3.84 -18.46 -0.79
N GLY A 51 -2.69 -18.01 -0.31
CA GLY A 51 -1.49 -18.79 -0.06
C GLY A 51 -0.67 -19.14 -1.32
N LYS A 52 -1.12 -18.77 -2.52
CA LYS A 52 -0.42 -19.09 -3.77
C LYS A 52 0.59 -17.99 -4.11
N PRO A 53 1.89 -18.32 -4.26
CA PRO A 53 2.90 -17.34 -4.58
C PRO A 53 2.92 -16.99 -6.07
N LEU A 54 3.17 -15.72 -6.36
CA LEU A 54 3.61 -15.18 -7.66
C LEU A 54 4.83 -14.30 -7.42
N ALA A 55 5.99 -14.69 -7.93
CA ALA A 55 7.26 -14.01 -7.69
C ALA A 55 7.76 -13.28 -8.95
N GLY A 56 8.42 -12.14 -8.74
CA GLY A 56 9.14 -11.43 -9.79
C GLY A 56 10.42 -10.81 -9.26
N HIS A 57 11.43 -10.72 -10.10
CA HIS A 57 12.60 -9.88 -9.88
C HIS A 57 12.31 -8.48 -10.41
N TYR A 58 12.61 -7.45 -9.62
CA TYR A 58 12.24 -6.07 -9.92
C TYR A 58 13.44 -5.13 -9.90
N ALA A 59 13.67 -4.45 -11.02
CA ALA A 59 14.68 -3.40 -11.11
C ALA A 59 14.05 -2.02 -10.90
N TYR A 60 14.77 -1.14 -10.21
CA TYR A 60 14.35 0.25 -10.01
C TYR A 60 14.11 0.96 -11.35
N ASN A 61 12.98 1.64 -11.47
CA ASN A 61 12.53 2.32 -12.67
C ASN A 61 12.15 3.78 -12.41
N GLY A 62 12.85 4.41 -11.47
CA GLY A 62 12.70 5.83 -11.15
C GLY A 62 11.64 6.10 -10.08
N LYS A 63 11.38 7.39 -9.85
CA LYS A 63 10.33 7.86 -8.95
C LYS A 63 9.52 8.96 -9.61
N GLU A 64 8.27 9.09 -9.20
CA GLU A 64 7.37 10.16 -9.63
C GLU A 64 6.86 10.91 -8.41
N VAL A 65 6.78 12.24 -8.54
CA VAL A 65 6.17 13.08 -7.51
C VAL A 65 4.77 13.45 -7.95
N LEU A 66 3.78 13.01 -7.19
CA LEU A 66 2.37 13.28 -7.44
C LEU A 66 1.95 14.52 -6.67
N THR A 67 1.09 15.34 -7.30
CA THR A 67 0.36 16.42 -6.64
C THR A 67 -1.12 16.09 -6.70
N TYR A 68 -1.71 15.84 -5.54
CA TYR A 68 -3.12 15.48 -5.44
C TYR A 68 -4.00 16.72 -5.50
N LYS A 69 -5.28 16.53 -5.83
CA LYS A 69 -6.27 17.63 -5.92
C LYS A 69 -6.36 18.46 -4.64
N LYS A 70 -6.14 17.84 -3.48
CA LYS A 70 -6.15 18.51 -2.16
C LYS A 70 -4.85 19.31 -1.88
N GLY A 71 -3.91 19.36 -2.82
CA GLY A 71 -2.65 20.10 -2.73
C GLY A 71 -1.51 19.37 -2.03
N ASN A 72 -1.80 18.27 -1.34
CA ASN A 72 -0.77 17.38 -0.78
C ASN A 72 0.01 16.68 -1.89
N ARG A 73 1.23 16.23 -1.57
CA ARG A 73 2.14 15.55 -2.49
C ARG A 73 2.47 14.15 -1.99
N GLY A 74 2.71 13.23 -2.91
CA GLY A 74 3.18 11.88 -2.62
C GLY A 74 4.32 11.50 -3.56
N VAL A 75 5.13 10.53 -3.17
CA VAL A 75 6.19 9.99 -4.03
C VAL A 75 5.86 8.53 -4.33
N ARG A 76 5.94 8.15 -5.61
CA ARG A 76 5.86 6.76 -6.06
C ARG A 76 7.26 6.30 -6.46
N PHE A 77 7.79 5.28 -5.78
CA PHE A 77 9.02 4.60 -6.19
C PHE A 77 8.65 3.42 -7.09
N ILE A 78 9.08 3.46 -8.33
CA ILE A 78 8.61 2.56 -9.39
C ILE A 78 9.67 1.49 -9.62
N PHE A 79 9.23 0.25 -9.75
CA PHE A 79 10.08 -0.86 -10.16
C PHE A 79 9.42 -1.64 -11.30
N ARG A 80 10.24 -2.17 -12.20
CA ARG A 80 9.82 -2.95 -13.37
C ARG A 80 10.30 -4.38 -13.23
N LYS A 81 9.41 -5.34 -13.46
CA LYS A 81 9.75 -6.77 -13.48
C LYS A 81 10.75 -7.04 -14.61
N THR A 82 11.86 -7.69 -14.28
CA THR A 82 12.90 -8.12 -15.21
C THR A 82 12.75 -9.60 -15.56
N GLU A 83 12.38 -10.43 -14.58
CA GLU A 83 12.16 -11.86 -14.73
C GLU A 83 11.27 -12.41 -13.61
N GLY A 84 11.02 -13.72 -13.60
CA GLY A 84 10.14 -14.42 -12.66
C GLY A 84 8.85 -14.90 -13.32
N ASP A 85 7.82 -15.13 -12.52
CA ASP A 85 6.58 -15.74 -12.97
C ASP A 85 5.88 -14.87 -14.03
N ALA A 86 5.35 -15.51 -15.07
CA ALA A 86 4.62 -14.82 -16.14
C ALA A 86 3.43 -14.01 -15.58
N GLY A 87 2.77 -14.53 -14.55
CA GLY A 87 1.63 -13.89 -13.87
C GLY A 87 1.99 -12.78 -12.89
N ALA A 88 3.27 -12.62 -12.50
CA ALA A 88 3.66 -11.52 -11.62
C ALA A 88 3.50 -10.15 -12.34
N PRO A 89 3.16 -9.07 -11.62
CA PRO A 89 2.95 -7.75 -12.22
C PRO A 89 4.17 -7.23 -13.02
N GLN A 90 3.96 -6.57 -14.16
CA GLN A 90 5.08 -5.96 -14.89
C GLN A 90 5.67 -4.74 -14.18
N PHE A 91 4.86 -4.03 -13.40
CA PHE A 91 5.25 -2.86 -12.62
C PHE A 91 4.71 -2.95 -11.19
N ILE A 92 5.52 -2.49 -10.26
CA ILE A 92 5.13 -2.25 -8.87
C ILE A 92 5.54 -0.82 -8.48
N GLN A 93 4.74 -0.16 -7.65
CA GLN A 93 5.01 1.19 -7.17
C GLN A 93 4.78 1.27 -5.67
N PHE A 94 5.80 1.66 -4.93
CA PHE A 94 5.73 1.88 -3.49
C PHE A 94 5.42 3.35 -3.18
N SER A 95 4.63 3.56 -2.13
CA SER A 95 4.44 4.86 -1.47
C SER A 95 4.37 4.62 0.04
N ASP A 96 5.35 5.11 0.77
CA ASP A 96 5.55 4.84 2.21
C ASP A 96 5.63 6.13 3.04
N HIS A 97 5.23 7.27 2.46
CA HIS A 97 5.29 8.60 3.06
C HIS A 97 6.73 9.13 3.26
N LYS A 98 7.75 8.36 2.88
CA LYS A 98 9.15 8.78 2.90
C LYS A 98 9.57 9.28 1.51
N ILE A 99 10.60 10.13 1.49
CA ILE A 99 11.12 10.76 0.26
C ILE A 99 12.62 10.53 0.04
N ALA A 100 13.27 9.92 1.03
CA ALA A 100 14.68 9.60 1.07
C ALA A 100 14.88 8.14 1.56
N PRO A 101 16.04 7.52 1.32
CA PRO A 101 16.28 6.13 1.73
C PRO A 101 16.17 5.94 3.24
N GLU A 102 15.16 5.17 3.65
CA GLU A 102 14.89 4.83 5.04
C GLU A 102 14.03 3.55 5.05
N THR A 103 14.10 2.77 6.14
CA THR A 103 13.23 1.60 6.31
C THR A 103 11.78 2.05 6.46
N ALA A 104 10.86 1.51 5.66
CA ALA A 104 9.44 1.84 5.76
C ALA A 104 8.78 1.20 7.00
N ASP A 105 7.93 1.97 7.69
CA ASP A 105 7.12 1.47 8.82
C ASP A 105 5.91 0.69 8.30
N HIS A 106 5.28 1.20 7.24
CA HIS A 106 4.32 0.53 6.40
C HIS A 106 4.41 1.09 4.97
N TYR A 107 3.75 0.47 4.01
CA TYR A 107 3.70 1.00 2.65
C TYR A 107 2.36 0.74 1.97
N HIS A 108 2.04 1.62 1.00
CA HIS A 108 1.05 1.37 -0.03
C HIS A 108 1.73 0.79 -1.26
N LEU A 109 1.17 -0.29 -1.79
CA LEU A 109 1.71 -0.96 -2.98
C LEU A 109 0.68 -0.92 -4.10
N TYR A 110 1.12 -0.53 -5.29
CA TYR A 110 0.33 -0.51 -6.51
C TYR A 110 1.01 -1.42 -7.51
N TRP A 111 0.27 -2.31 -8.17
CA TRP A 111 0.87 -3.26 -9.10
C TRP A 111 -0.04 -3.52 -10.29
N GLY A 112 0.58 -3.78 -11.44
CA GLY A 112 -0.14 -4.02 -12.68
C GLY A 112 0.79 -4.00 -13.89
N ASN A 113 0.19 -4.00 -15.08
CA ASN A 113 0.93 -4.05 -16.34
C ASN A 113 1.08 -2.69 -17.05
N ASP A 114 0.38 -1.67 -16.57
CA ASP A 114 0.43 -0.31 -17.10
C ASP A 114 0.97 0.65 -16.03
N ARG A 115 2.21 1.11 -16.23
CA ARG A 115 2.89 2.05 -15.32
C ARG A 115 2.10 3.36 -15.15
N ALA A 116 1.53 3.90 -16.22
CA ALA A 116 0.85 5.20 -16.19
C ALA A 116 -0.51 5.08 -15.50
N ALA A 117 -1.26 4.00 -15.77
CA ALA A 117 -2.51 3.73 -15.08
C ALA A 117 -2.31 3.65 -13.56
N LEU A 118 -1.25 3.00 -13.08
CA LEU A 118 -0.94 2.91 -11.65
C LEU A 118 -0.65 4.28 -11.00
N LEU A 119 -0.08 5.24 -11.75
CA LEU A 119 0.14 6.61 -11.25
C LEU A 119 -1.16 7.40 -11.13
N ASN A 120 -2.15 7.07 -11.97
CA ASN A 120 -3.48 7.68 -11.95
C ASN A 120 -4.41 7.04 -10.89
N GLU A 121 -4.06 5.85 -10.40
CA GLU A 121 -4.79 5.18 -9.31
C GLU A 121 -4.52 5.88 -7.98
N VAL A 122 -5.59 6.44 -7.41
CA VAL A 122 -5.60 7.23 -6.16
C VAL A 122 -6.74 6.82 -5.23
N THR A 123 -7.52 5.81 -5.58
CA THR A 123 -8.72 5.36 -4.86
C THR A 123 -8.48 4.04 -4.14
N ASN A 124 -7.80 3.07 -4.78
CA ASN A 124 -7.38 1.82 -4.18
C ASN A 124 -5.85 1.84 -3.95
N TRP A 125 -5.46 1.66 -2.69
CA TRP A 125 -4.10 1.76 -2.18
C TRP A 125 -3.84 0.66 -1.14
N PRO A 126 -3.74 -0.60 -1.59
CA PRO A 126 -3.47 -1.73 -0.70
C PRO A 126 -2.27 -1.45 0.20
N THR A 127 -2.46 -1.71 1.50
CA THR A 127 -1.54 -1.27 2.55
C THR A 127 -1.02 -2.44 3.35
N TYR A 128 0.30 -2.45 3.57
CA TYR A 128 0.99 -3.57 4.21
C TYR A 128 1.84 -3.07 5.37
N TYR A 129 1.70 -3.75 6.50
CA TYR A 129 2.50 -3.59 7.72
C TYR A 129 3.43 -4.80 7.90
N PRO A 130 4.52 -4.68 8.68
CA PRO A 130 5.38 -5.80 9.02
C PRO A 130 4.60 -6.95 9.68
N SER A 131 4.83 -8.18 9.23
CA SER A 131 4.09 -9.37 9.70
C SER A 131 4.36 -9.73 11.17
N SER A 132 5.38 -9.13 11.79
CA SER A 132 5.69 -9.29 13.21
C SER A 132 4.77 -8.47 14.12
N LEU A 133 4.05 -7.47 13.58
CA LEU A 133 3.17 -6.63 14.37
C LEU A 133 1.88 -7.37 14.75
N GLN A 134 1.49 -7.18 16.02
CA GLN A 134 0.19 -7.61 16.51
C GLN A 134 -0.90 -6.62 16.07
N PRO A 135 -2.16 -7.06 15.95
CA PRO A 135 -3.24 -6.18 15.50
C PRO A 135 -3.38 -4.87 16.31
N LYS A 136 -3.14 -4.93 17.62
CA LYS A 136 -3.16 -3.74 18.50
C LYS A 136 -2.04 -2.74 18.20
N GLN A 137 -0.88 -3.22 17.76
CA GLN A 137 0.24 -2.35 17.37
C GLN A 137 -0.10 -1.62 16.07
N ILE A 138 -0.68 -2.33 15.10
CA ILE A 138 -1.16 -1.73 13.85
C ILE A 138 -2.22 -0.64 14.15
N VAL A 139 -3.18 -0.91 15.03
CA VAL A 139 -4.16 0.10 15.45
C VAL A 139 -3.48 1.33 16.07
N SER A 140 -2.50 1.13 16.95
CA SER A 140 -1.74 2.23 17.57
C SER A 140 -1.02 3.07 16.52
N GLU A 141 -0.30 2.44 15.60
CA GLU A 141 0.40 3.14 14.51
C GLU A 141 -0.59 3.90 13.62
N MET A 142 -1.74 3.31 13.28
CA MET A 142 -2.76 3.99 12.47
C MET A 142 -3.43 5.18 13.17
N MET A 143 -3.43 5.24 14.51
CA MET A 143 -3.94 6.39 15.27
C MET A 143 -2.95 7.54 15.33
N GLU A 144 -1.65 7.28 15.22
CA GLU A 144 -0.60 8.30 15.17
C GLU A 144 -0.50 8.99 13.79
N HIS A 145 -1.16 8.42 12.77
CA HIS A 145 -1.22 8.90 11.38
C HIS A 145 -2.54 9.61 11.06
#